data_AF-A0A8I2G5P6-F1
#
_entry.id   AF-A0A8I2G5P6-F1
#
_cell.length_a   1.000
_cell.length_b   1.000
_cell.length_c   1.000
_cell.angle_alpha   90.00
_cell.angle_beta   90.00
_cell.angle_gamma   90.00
#
_symmetry.space_group_name_H-M   'P 1'
#
loop_
_entity.id
_entity.type
_entity.pdbx_description
1 polymer ?
#
loop_
_entity_poly.entity_id
_entity_poly.type
_entity_poly.pdbx_seq_one_letter_code
_entity_poly.pdbx_strand_id
1 'polypeptide(L)'
;LFGAKYALARAATGLRASGLDRIITLDDGTEIAARAVLIATGANYRRLNIPSLDRFTGAGLYYVTGGMGRMFKDKDVFVAGAGNSAG
;
A
#
# COMPACT_ATOMS: atom_id res chain seq x y z
N LEU A 1 -18.41 1.47 -16.61
CA LEU A 1 -18.18 0.63 -15.41
C LEU A 1 -19.16 -0.53 -15.42
N PHE A 2 -18.67 -1.75 -15.64
CA PHE A 2 -19.47 -2.95 -15.92
C PHE A 2 -20.20 -3.50 -14.66
N GLY A 3 -21.10 -2.72 -14.06
CA GLY A 3 -21.90 -3.16 -12.90
C GLY A 3 -21.16 -3.22 -11.56
N ALA A 4 -19.94 -2.67 -11.49
CA ALA A 4 -19.18 -2.60 -10.25
C ALA A 4 -19.87 -1.69 -9.22
N LYS A 5 -19.96 -2.16 -7.97
CA LYS A 5 -20.42 -1.39 -6.82
C LYS A 5 -19.22 -1.02 -5.96
N TYR A 6 -19.21 0.20 -5.43
CA TYR A 6 -18.10 0.74 -4.67
C TYR A 6 -18.54 1.08 -3.25
N ALA A 7 -17.75 0.66 -2.27
CA ALA A 7 -17.77 1.19 -0.92
C ALA A 7 -16.51 2.04 -0.75
N LEU A 8 -16.67 3.37 -0.76
CA LEU A 8 -15.56 4.32 -0.62
C LEU A 8 -15.41 4.73 0.84
N ALA A 9 -14.20 5.11 1.24
CA ALA A 9 -13.89 5.54 2.61
C ALA A 9 -14.36 4.52 3.68
N ARG A 10 -14.11 3.24 3.41
CA ARG A 10 -14.37 2.11 4.31
C ARG A 10 -13.13 1.23 4.38
N ALA A 11 -12.62 1.00 5.59
CA ALA A 11 -11.58 0.02 5.80
C ALA A 11 -12.20 -1.37 5.96
N ALA A 12 -11.65 -2.36 5.24
CA ALA A 12 -11.90 -3.76 5.57
C ALA A 12 -11.08 -4.12 6.82
N THR A 13 -11.75 -4.52 7.89
CA THR A 13 -11.16 -4.78 9.22
C THR A 13 -11.10 -6.26 9.56
N GLY A 14 -11.87 -7.09 8.86
CA GLY A 14 -11.92 -8.53 9.07
C GLY A 14 -12.20 -9.30 7.79
N LEU A 15 -11.67 -10.52 7.72
CA LEU A 15 -11.99 -11.50 6.69
C LEU A 15 -12.14 -12.88 7.35
N ARG A 16 -13.31 -13.50 7.19
CA ARG A 16 -13.59 -14.83 7.72
C ARG A 16 -14.28 -15.72 6.68
N ALA A 17 -14.10 -17.03 6.81
CA ALA A 17 -14.86 -18.01 6.04
C ALA A 17 -16.25 -18.24 6.66
N SER A 18 -17.26 -18.49 5.82
CA SER A 18 -18.59 -18.90 6.26
C SER A 18 -19.18 -19.85 5.21
N GLY A 19 -19.04 -21.15 5.43
CA GLY A 19 -19.38 -22.16 4.43
C GLY A 19 -18.63 -21.93 3.12
N LEU A 20 -19.39 -21.74 2.03
CA LEU A 20 -18.82 -21.45 0.70
C LEU A 20 -18.43 -19.98 0.51
N ASP A 21 -18.86 -19.08 1.41
CA ASP A 21 -18.65 -17.65 1.28
C ASP A 21 -17.44 -17.17 2.10
N ARG A 22 -17.04 -15.94 1.79
CA ARG A 22 -16.10 -15.10 2.53
C ARG A 22 -16.86 -13.89 3.01
N ILE A 23 -16.75 -13.61 4.30
CA ILE A 23 -17.36 -12.43 4.91
C ILE A 23 -16.26 -11.41 5.19
N ILE A 24 -16.43 -10.22 4.62
CA ILE A 24 -15.60 -9.05 4.90
C ILE A 24 -16.34 -8.16 5.89
N THR A 25 -15.69 -7.82 7.00
CA THR A 25 -16.19 -6.84 7.95
C THR A 25 -15.60 -5.48 7.63
N LEU A 26 -16.44 -4.45 7.55
CA LEU A 26 -16.02 -3.06 7.40
C LEU A 26 -15.87 -2.39 8.78
N ASP A 27 -15.19 -1.24 8.80
CA ASP A 27 -14.99 -0.41 9.99
C ASP A 27 -16.28 0.09 10.66
N ASP A 28 -17.37 0.20 9.92
CA ASP A 28 -18.71 0.53 10.46
C ASP A 28 -19.50 -0.69 10.95
N GLY A 29 -18.89 -1.89 10.93
CA GLY A 29 -19.52 -3.13 11.34
C GLY A 29 -20.33 -3.82 10.24
N THR A 30 -20.49 -3.21 9.06
CA THR A 30 -21.15 -3.84 7.92
C THR A 30 -20.42 -5.12 7.51
N GLU A 31 -21.16 -6.19 7.24
CA GLU A 31 -20.63 -7.43 6.68
C GLU A 31 -21.03 -7.59 5.21
N ILE A 32 -20.05 -7.91 4.36
CA ILE A 32 -20.24 -8.20 2.93
C ILE A 32 -19.89 -9.66 2.68
N ALA A 33 -20.84 -10.42 2.13
CA ALA A 33 -20.63 -11.80 1.70
C ALA A 33 -20.21 -11.86 0.22
N ALA A 34 -19.19 -12.66 -0.08
CA ALA A 34 -18.73 -12.91 -1.43
C ALA A 34 -18.21 -14.34 -1.60
N ARG A 35 -18.40 -14.94 -2.78
CA ARG A 35 -17.86 -16.28 -3.11
C ARG A 35 -16.34 -16.27 -3.28
N ALA A 36 -15.76 -15.13 -3.65
CA ALA A 36 -14.33 -14.93 -3.83
C ALA A 36 -13.95 -13.51 -3.39
N VAL A 37 -12.73 -13.36 -2.87
CA VAL A 37 -12.17 -12.08 -2.43
C VAL A 37 -10.78 -11.92 -3.03
N LEU A 38 -10.54 -10.76 -3.66
CA LEU A 38 -9.22 -10.34 -4.11
C LEU A 38 -8.69 -9.29 -3.13
N ILE A 39 -7.59 -9.61 -2.44
CA ILE A 39 -6.93 -8.66 -1.53
C ILE A 39 -5.93 -7.83 -2.33
N ALA A 40 -6.23 -6.55 -2.50
CA ALA A 40 -5.42 -5.59 -3.26
C ALA A 40 -5.21 -4.29 -2.47
N THR A 41 -4.92 -4.40 -1.16
CA THR A 41 -4.81 -3.26 -0.22
C THR A 41 -3.52 -2.46 -0.34
N GLY A 42 -2.61 -2.84 -1.26
CA GLY A 42 -1.31 -2.21 -1.40
C GLY A 42 -0.35 -2.54 -0.24
N ALA A 43 0.62 -1.67 -0.01
CA ALA A 43 1.63 -1.82 1.03
C ALA A 43 1.95 -0.48 1.70
N ASN A 44 2.26 -0.52 3.00
CA ASN A 44 2.80 0.61 3.75
C ASN A 44 4.33 0.49 3.80
N TYR A 45 5.04 1.48 3.27
CA TYR A 45 6.50 1.50 3.30
C TYR A 45 7.01 1.91 4.68
N ARG A 46 7.98 1.17 5.20
CA ARG A 46 8.65 1.50 6.46
C ARG A 46 9.38 2.84 6.31
N ARG A 47 9.14 3.75 7.25
CA ARG A 47 9.84 5.04 7.33
C ARG A 47 10.99 4.99 8.33
N LEU A 48 11.94 5.91 8.20
CA LEU A 48 13.09 6.06 9.12
C LEU A 48 12.70 6.70 10.47
N ASN A 49 11.42 7.01 10.71
CA ASN A 49 10.91 7.66 11.92
C ASN A 49 11.61 8.99 12.26
N ILE A 50 11.97 9.77 11.24
CA ILE A 50 12.52 11.12 11.38
C ILE A 50 11.46 12.08 10.82
N PRO A 51 10.62 12.73 11.65
CA PRO A 51 9.49 13.53 11.17
C PRO A 51 9.90 14.68 10.22
N SER A 52 11.08 15.26 10.41
CA SER A 52 11.60 16.32 9.53
C SER A 52 11.89 15.84 8.10
N LEU A 53 11.94 14.52 7.85
CA LEU A 53 12.11 13.95 6.52
C LEU A 53 10.82 13.92 5.70
N ASP A 54 9.64 13.95 6.32
CA ASP A 54 8.37 13.79 5.61
C ASP A 54 8.18 14.87 4.52
N ARG A 55 8.67 16.09 4.77
CA ARG A 55 8.64 17.21 3.82
C ARG A 55 9.47 16.99 2.54
N PHE A 56 10.40 16.04 2.56
CA PHE A 56 11.26 15.71 1.41
C PHE A 56 10.71 14.54 0.58
N THR A 57 9.58 13.95 0.98
CA THR A 57 8.94 12.88 0.20
C THR A 57 8.59 13.38 -1.20
N GLY A 58 9.14 12.73 -2.24
CA GLY A 58 8.99 13.16 -3.64
C GLY A 58 9.88 14.34 -4.05
N ALA A 59 10.61 14.94 -3.09
CA ALA A 59 11.53 16.06 -3.25
C ALA A 59 12.92 15.70 -2.66
N GLY A 60 13.45 14.55 -3.06
CA GLY A 60 14.75 14.04 -2.63
C GLY A 60 14.69 12.77 -1.78
N LEU A 61 13.56 12.48 -1.13
CA LEU A 61 13.31 11.23 -0.42
C LEU A 61 12.32 10.36 -1.19
N TYR A 62 12.72 9.13 -1.49
CA TYR A 62 11.93 8.15 -2.24
C TYR A 62 11.99 6.77 -1.57
N TYR A 63 10.85 6.09 -1.49
CA TYR A 63 10.72 4.75 -0.91
C TYR A 63 10.73 3.62 -1.94
N VAL A 64 10.67 3.97 -3.22
CA VAL A 64 10.73 3.07 -4.38
C VAL A 64 11.60 3.72 -5.44
N THR A 65 12.52 2.96 -6.03
CA THR A 65 13.52 3.47 -6.99
C THR A 65 13.29 2.97 -8.42
N GLY A 66 12.29 2.13 -8.65
CA GLY A 66 11.99 1.53 -9.96
C GLY A 66 11.80 2.58 -11.05
N GLY A 67 12.65 2.54 -12.09
CA GLY A 67 12.58 3.45 -13.24
C GLY A 67 13.13 4.87 -13.00
N MET A 68 13.62 5.18 -11.79
CA MET A 68 14.03 6.55 -11.44
C MET A 68 15.50 6.86 -11.78
N GLY A 69 16.28 5.89 -12.28
CA GLY A 69 17.73 6.03 -12.45
C GLY A 69 18.16 7.25 -13.28
N ARG A 70 17.41 7.62 -14.32
CA ARG A 70 17.73 8.79 -15.15
C ARG A 70 17.57 10.12 -14.41
N MET A 71 16.70 10.19 -13.40
CA MET A 71 16.45 11.42 -12.63
C MET A 71 17.63 11.79 -11.74
N PHE A 72 18.43 10.80 -11.34
CA PHE A 72 19.57 10.98 -10.42
C PHE A 72 20.92 10.90 -11.13
N LYS A 73 20.95 10.99 -12.46
CA LYS A 73 22.20 11.02 -13.21
C LYS A 73 23.06 12.19 -12.72
N ASP A 74 24.34 11.90 -12.46
CA ASP A 74 25.33 12.87 -11.98
C ASP A 74 24.94 13.52 -10.62
N LYS A 75 24.20 12.80 -9.77
CA LYS A 75 23.85 13.17 -8.40
C LYS A 75 24.39 12.14 -7.41
N ASP A 76 24.78 12.63 -6.23
CA ASP A 76 25.04 11.76 -5.09
C ASP A 76 23.71 11.26 -4.51
N VAL A 77 23.57 9.95 -4.40
CA VAL A 77 22.38 9.28 -3.89
C VAL A 77 22.78 8.33 -2.77
N PHE A 78 21.98 8.34 -1.71
CA PHE A 78 22.13 7.42 -0.58
C PHE A 78 20.96 6.44 -0.55
N VAL A 79 21.27 5.17 -0.29
CA VAL A 79 20.27 4.12 -0.08
C VAL A 79 20.28 3.72 1.38
N ALA A 80 19.13 3.80 2.04
CA ALA A 80 18.96 3.37 3.42
C ALA A 80 18.24 2.02 3.48
N GLY A 81 19.00 0.95 3.68
CA GLY A 81 18.50 -0.42 3.77
C GLY A 81 19.54 -1.45 3.31
N ALA A 82 19.32 -2.72 3.62
CA ALA A 82 20.23 -3.82 3.27
C ALA A 82 19.49 -5.07 2.74
N GLY A 83 18.22 -4.93 2.34
CA GLY A 83 17.46 -6.01 1.69
C GLY A 83 17.58 -5.96 0.17
N ASN A 84 17.03 -6.96 -0.53
CA ASN A 84 17.09 -7.05 -2.01
C ASN A 84 16.52 -5.81 -2.72
N SER A 85 15.58 -5.07 -2.13
CA SER A 85 15.08 -3.84 -2.74
C SER A 85 16.12 -2.70 -2.76
N ALA A 86 17.20 -2.82 -1.99
CA ALA A 86 18.28 -1.84 -1.94
C ALA A 86 19.36 -2.07 -3.02
N GLY A 87 19.43 -3.26 -3.62
CA GLY A 87 20.49 -3.64 -4.59
C GLY A 87 20.11 -4.80 -5.48
#